data_AF-A0A2S6SRU7-F1
#
_entry.id   AF-A0A2S6SRU7-F1
#
_cell.length_a   1.000
_cell.length_b   1.000
_cell.length_c   1.000
_cell.angle_alpha   90.00
_cell.angle_beta   90.00
_cell.angle_gamma   90.00
#
_symmetry.space_group_name_H-M   'P 1'
#
loop_
_entity.id
_entity.type
_entity.pdbx_description
1 polymer ?
#
loop_
_entity_poly.entity_id
_entity_poly.type
_entity_poly.pdbx_seq_one_letter_code
_entity_poly.pdbx_strand_id
1 'polypeptide(L)'
;MIIICSLHDLNSVCESINPKFLISVIDPGYAPETPKNVSKHLKLGFDDIIKISNENHIFRNNTDEIPQLPPNEDHISEIINFTHDWIPEEDIVIHCWCGVSRSMATATYLLCRENPSKIDQNIKYLRKIAPHANPNKLMIKYFEKELNLGDKITQAFNNYPYTITYDCSSNFAPVTLFNVDEMRNFK
;
A
#
# COMPACT_ATOMS: atom_id res chain seq x y z
N MET A 1 -3.40 -3.36 -14.03
CA MET A 1 -3.92 -2.29 -13.12
C MET A 1 -3.35 -2.48 -11.71
N ILE A 2 -3.27 -1.41 -10.90
CA ILE A 2 -2.95 -1.51 -9.46
C ILE A 2 -4.25 -1.26 -8.68
N ILE A 3 -4.70 -2.26 -7.92
CA ILE A 3 -5.97 -2.21 -7.18
C ILE A 3 -5.68 -2.20 -5.68
N ILE A 4 -6.24 -1.23 -4.97
CA ILE A 4 -6.18 -1.13 -3.51
C ILE A 4 -7.53 -1.44 -2.89
N CYS A 5 -7.54 -2.26 -1.85
CA CYS A 5 -8.74 -2.53 -1.07
C CYS A 5 -8.44 -2.70 0.42
N SER A 6 -9.52 -2.76 1.21
CA SER A 6 -9.49 -3.15 2.61
C SER A 6 -9.40 -4.68 2.75
N LEU A 7 -9.09 -5.17 3.95
CA LEU A 7 -9.17 -6.62 4.25
C LEU A 7 -10.62 -7.13 4.10
N HIS A 8 -11.61 -6.30 4.44
CA HIS A 8 -13.03 -6.62 4.30
C HIS A 8 -13.42 -6.90 2.84
N ASP A 9 -12.90 -6.12 1.90
CA ASP A 9 -13.29 -6.22 0.47
C ASP A 9 -12.42 -7.21 -0.32
N LEU A 10 -11.34 -7.72 0.28
CA LEU A 10 -10.30 -8.50 -0.42
C LEU A 10 -10.88 -9.67 -1.23
N ASN A 11 -11.72 -10.51 -0.60
CA ASN A 11 -12.24 -11.71 -1.26
C ASN A 11 -13.09 -11.33 -2.48
N SER A 12 -14.02 -10.39 -2.31
CA SER A 12 -14.88 -9.90 -3.39
C SER A 12 -14.08 -9.29 -4.55
N VAL A 13 -13.01 -8.53 -4.23
CA VAL A 13 -12.12 -7.94 -5.23
C VAL A 13 -11.35 -9.02 -5.99
N CYS A 14 -10.73 -9.97 -5.28
CA CYS A 14 -9.96 -11.04 -5.92
C CYS A 14 -10.84 -11.98 -6.75
N GLU A 15 -12.07 -12.26 -6.32
CA GLU A 15 -13.04 -13.04 -7.10
C GLU A 15 -13.45 -12.32 -8.39
N SER A 16 -13.60 -10.99 -8.33
CA SER A 16 -14.03 -10.19 -9.49
C SER A 16 -12.91 -9.95 -10.51
N ILE A 17 -11.69 -9.68 -10.03
CA ILE A 17 -10.56 -9.28 -10.88
C ILE A 17 -9.72 -10.48 -11.33
N ASN A 18 -9.72 -11.58 -10.57
CA ASN A 18 -8.85 -12.74 -10.81
C ASN A 18 -7.37 -12.34 -10.97
N PRO A 19 -6.79 -11.57 -10.01
CA PRO A 19 -5.48 -10.97 -10.18
C PRO A 19 -4.38 -12.05 -10.07
N LYS A 20 -3.36 -11.93 -10.93
CA LYS A 20 -2.18 -12.81 -10.84
C LYS A 20 -1.37 -12.54 -9.57
N PHE A 21 -1.28 -11.27 -9.14
CA PHE A 21 -0.49 -10.84 -7.98
C PHE A 21 -1.38 -10.30 -6.87
N LEU A 22 -1.06 -10.69 -5.64
CA LEU A 22 -1.63 -10.16 -4.42
C LEU A 22 -0.52 -9.81 -3.42
N ILE A 23 -0.61 -8.63 -2.81
CA ILE A 23 0.22 -8.24 -1.67
C ILE A 23 -0.68 -7.95 -0.47
N SER A 24 -0.47 -8.69 0.61
CA SER A 24 -1.08 -8.47 1.92
C SER A 24 -0.08 -7.80 2.85
N VAL A 25 -0.24 -6.51 3.14
CA VAL A 25 0.57 -5.76 4.13
C VAL A 25 -0.31 -5.43 5.33
N ILE A 26 -0.34 -6.35 6.30
CA ILE A 26 -1.38 -6.42 7.33
C ILE A 26 -0.78 -6.61 8.72
N ASP A 27 -1.59 -6.44 9.76
CA ASP A 27 -1.15 -6.67 11.13
C ASP A 27 -0.84 -8.17 11.34
N PRO A 28 0.26 -8.52 12.02
CA PRO A 28 0.59 -9.89 12.40
C PRO A 28 -0.60 -10.66 12.97
N GLY A 29 -0.86 -11.84 12.42
CA GLY A 29 -2.01 -12.68 12.78
C GLY A 29 -3.28 -12.44 11.95
N TYR A 30 -3.32 -11.42 11.09
CA TYR A 30 -4.47 -11.11 10.21
C TYR A 30 -4.18 -11.41 8.73
N ALA A 31 -3.07 -12.08 8.42
CA ALA A 31 -2.75 -12.51 7.07
C ALA A 31 -3.86 -13.43 6.53
N PRO A 32 -4.57 -13.05 5.45
CA PRO A 32 -5.63 -13.87 4.91
C PRO A 32 -5.09 -15.11 4.23
N GLU A 33 -5.94 -16.11 4.04
CA GLU A 33 -5.65 -17.19 3.11
C GLU A 33 -5.52 -16.66 1.68
N THR A 34 -4.76 -17.38 0.85
CA THR A 34 -4.63 -16.98 -0.55
C THR A 34 -5.95 -17.24 -1.29
N PRO A 35 -6.60 -16.23 -1.90
CA PRO A 35 -7.81 -16.46 -2.69
C PRO A 35 -7.51 -17.41 -3.86
N LYS A 36 -8.49 -18.26 -4.22
CA LYS A 36 -8.30 -19.37 -5.20
C LYS A 36 -7.71 -18.95 -6.55
N ASN A 37 -8.00 -17.72 -6.94
CA ASN A 37 -7.73 -17.13 -8.24
C ASN A 37 -6.37 -16.37 -8.28
N VAL A 38 -5.65 -16.36 -7.16
CA VAL A 38 -4.35 -15.66 -7.04
C VAL A 38 -3.21 -16.65 -7.23
N SER A 39 -2.35 -16.38 -8.22
CA SER A 39 -1.20 -17.25 -8.53
C SER A 39 0.05 -16.90 -7.71
N LYS A 40 0.26 -15.61 -7.42
CA LYS A 40 1.41 -15.12 -6.63
C LYS A 40 0.87 -14.27 -5.48
N HIS A 41 1.18 -14.66 -4.24
CA HIS A 41 0.73 -13.95 -3.06
C HIS A 41 1.89 -13.69 -2.09
N LEU A 42 2.24 -12.41 -1.91
CA LEU A 42 3.13 -11.96 -0.85
C LEU A 42 2.33 -11.62 0.40
N LYS A 43 2.70 -12.20 1.55
CA LYS A 43 2.07 -11.94 2.86
C LYS A 43 3.12 -11.38 3.81
N LEU A 44 2.94 -10.12 4.23
CA LEU A 44 3.82 -9.43 5.17
C LEU A 44 3.02 -9.00 6.39
N GLY A 45 3.54 -9.37 7.56
CA GLY A 45 2.96 -9.02 8.86
C GLY A 45 3.78 -7.93 9.55
N PHE A 46 3.29 -6.70 9.57
CA PHE A 46 3.85 -5.61 10.37
C PHE A 46 2.80 -4.55 10.71
N ASP A 47 3.00 -3.86 11.82
CA ASP A 47 2.10 -2.85 12.35
C ASP A 47 2.16 -1.55 11.54
N ASP A 48 1.02 -0.87 11.44
CA ASP A 48 0.91 0.43 10.79
C ASP A 48 1.43 1.59 11.66
N ILE A 49 2.68 1.50 12.07
CA ILE A 49 3.33 2.46 12.97
C ILE A 49 4.66 2.93 12.36
N ILE A 50 5.15 4.07 12.83
CA ILE A 50 6.43 4.65 12.38
C ILE A 50 7.58 4.42 13.37
N LYS A 51 7.27 4.03 14.61
CA LYS A 51 8.21 3.68 15.67
C LYS A 51 7.48 2.90 16.75
N ILE A 52 8.21 2.09 17.50
CA ILE A 52 7.69 1.44 18.71
C ILE A 52 7.41 2.51 19.77
N SER A 53 6.21 2.47 20.36
CA SER A 53 5.78 3.38 21.43
C SER A 53 4.67 2.75 22.26
N ASN A 54 4.70 2.96 23.57
CA ASN A 54 3.60 2.54 24.46
C ASN A 54 2.29 3.31 24.19
N GLU A 55 2.37 4.44 23.48
CA GLU A 55 1.20 5.24 23.07
C GLU A 55 0.54 4.74 21.79
N ASN A 56 1.16 3.78 21.08
CA ASN A 56 0.56 3.24 19.86
C ASN A 56 -0.66 2.39 20.20
N HIS A 57 -1.77 2.66 19.51
CA HIS A 57 -2.96 1.82 19.55
C HIS A 57 -2.85 0.76 18.45
N ILE A 58 -2.49 -0.47 18.82
CA ILE A 58 -2.43 -1.60 17.90
C ILE A 58 -3.74 -2.38 18.01
N PHE A 59 -4.40 -2.61 16.88
CA PHE A 59 -5.70 -3.26 16.81
C PHE A 59 -5.56 -4.71 16.32
N ARG A 60 -4.83 -5.55 17.06
CA ARG A 60 -4.63 -6.98 16.72
C ARG A 60 -4.70 -7.87 17.97
N ASN A 61 -5.26 -9.08 17.85
CA ASN A 61 -5.60 -9.95 19.00
C ASN A 61 -4.42 -10.48 19.85
N ASN A 62 -3.18 -10.30 19.42
CA ASN A 62 -1.97 -10.90 20.02
C ASN A 62 -0.94 -9.86 20.48
N THR A 63 -1.38 -8.65 20.83
CA THR A 63 -0.50 -7.53 21.21
C THR A 63 0.40 -7.82 22.41
N ASP A 64 -0.06 -8.65 23.35
CA ASP A 64 0.73 -9.00 24.54
C ASP A 64 1.79 -10.07 24.25
N GLU A 65 1.62 -10.83 23.16
CA GLU A 65 2.49 -11.94 22.77
C GLU A 65 3.53 -11.53 21.72
N ILE A 66 3.15 -10.62 20.82
CA ILE A 66 4.00 -10.17 19.72
C ILE A 66 4.32 -8.69 19.92
N PRO A 67 5.61 -8.32 20.02
CA PRO A 67 5.99 -6.92 20.16
C PRO A 67 5.55 -6.11 18.93
N GLN A 68 5.42 -4.80 19.14
CA GLN A 68 5.18 -3.87 18.04
C GLN A 68 6.30 -3.98 17.01
N LEU A 69 5.91 -4.10 15.74
CA LEU A 69 6.81 -4.30 14.62
C LEU A 69 6.51 -3.27 13.54
N PRO A 70 7.22 -2.13 13.47
CA PRO A 70 7.11 -1.22 12.34
C PRO A 70 7.57 -1.90 11.03
N PRO A 71 7.19 -1.34 9.86
CA PRO A 71 7.84 -1.72 8.60
C PRO A 71 9.35 -1.48 8.70
N ASN A 72 10.13 -2.34 8.05
CA ASN A 72 11.59 -2.35 8.10
C ASN A 72 12.16 -2.65 6.70
N GLU A 73 13.48 -2.60 6.53
CA GLU A 73 14.12 -2.80 5.22
C GLU A 73 13.88 -4.20 4.63
N ASP A 74 13.72 -5.24 5.46
CA ASP A 74 13.42 -6.60 5.00
C ASP A 74 12.03 -6.67 4.34
N HIS A 75 11.00 -6.14 5.02
CA HIS A 75 9.65 -6.06 4.46
C HIS A 75 9.62 -5.30 3.12
N ILE A 76 10.40 -4.22 3.02
CA ILE A 76 10.49 -3.40 1.81
C ILE A 76 11.20 -4.17 0.70
N SER A 77 12.29 -4.86 1.02
CA SER A 77 13.02 -5.70 0.07
C SER A 77 12.14 -6.83 -0.46
N GLU A 78 11.30 -7.44 0.37
CA GLU A 78 10.34 -8.47 -0.07
C GLU A 78 9.30 -7.91 -1.05
N ILE A 79 8.76 -6.70 -0.81
CA ILE A 79 7.85 -6.02 -1.74
C ILE A 79 8.54 -5.76 -3.08
N ILE A 80 9.77 -5.25 -3.05
CA ILE A 80 10.55 -4.93 -4.25
C ILE A 80 10.82 -6.20 -5.05
N ASN A 81 11.32 -7.25 -4.39
CA ASN A 81 11.64 -8.52 -5.02
C ASN A 81 10.39 -9.19 -5.61
N PHE A 82 9.27 -9.19 -4.88
CA PHE A 82 8.02 -9.77 -5.36
C PHE A 82 7.46 -9.05 -6.59
N THR A 83 7.62 -7.73 -6.63
CA THR A 83 7.11 -6.90 -7.73
C THR A 83 8.12 -6.72 -8.86
N HIS A 84 9.31 -7.31 -8.78
CA HIS A 84 10.37 -7.19 -9.79
C HIS A 84 9.88 -7.58 -11.19
N ASP A 85 9.18 -8.70 -11.30
CA ASP A 85 8.64 -9.21 -12.56
C ASP A 85 7.22 -8.73 -12.88
N TRP A 86 6.60 -7.92 -12.01
CA TRP A 86 5.26 -7.39 -12.27
C TRP A 86 5.34 -6.26 -13.30
N ILE A 87 4.52 -6.38 -14.35
CA ILE A 87 4.37 -5.40 -15.42
C ILE A 87 2.97 -4.77 -15.39
N PRO A 88 2.78 -3.51 -15.84
CA PRO A 88 1.51 -2.78 -15.77
C PRO A 88 0.29 -3.47 -16.42
N GLU A 89 0.52 -4.33 -17.40
CA GLU A 89 -0.49 -5.12 -18.11
C GLU A 89 -1.10 -6.22 -17.23
N GLU A 90 -0.42 -6.60 -16.14
CA GLU A 90 -0.92 -7.59 -15.18
C GLU A 90 -1.64 -6.89 -14.02
N ASP A 91 -2.76 -7.44 -13.58
CA ASP A 91 -3.46 -6.92 -12.41
C ASP A 91 -2.78 -7.34 -11.12
N ILE A 92 -2.55 -6.36 -10.25
CA ILE A 92 -2.04 -6.54 -8.89
C ILE A 92 -3.02 -5.95 -7.89
N VAL A 93 -3.45 -6.78 -6.94
CA VAL A 93 -4.21 -6.33 -5.77
C VAL A 93 -3.24 -6.13 -4.61
N ILE A 94 -3.39 -5.02 -3.90
CA ILE A 94 -2.65 -4.72 -2.68
C ILE A 94 -3.67 -4.33 -1.63
N HIS A 95 -3.63 -4.98 -0.48
CA HIS A 95 -4.54 -4.64 0.61
C HIS A 95 -3.81 -4.47 1.92
N CYS A 96 -4.44 -3.74 2.82
CA CYS A 96 -4.11 -3.72 4.24
C CYS A 96 -5.41 -3.81 5.03
N TRP A 97 -5.41 -3.42 6.29
CA TRP A 97 -6.63 -3.42 7.10
C TRP A 97 -7.71 -2.52 6.46
N CYS A 98 -7.36 -1.25 6.22
CA CYS A 98 -8.32 -0.19 5.90
C CYS A 98 -8.29 0.31 4.44
N GLY A 99 -7.23 -0.01 3.69
CA GLY A 99 -7.00 0.56 2.36
C GLY A 99 -6.40 1.98 2.36
N VAL A 100 -5.92 2.48 3.51
CA VAL A 100 -5.54 3.91 3.68
C VAL A 100 -4.03 4.16 3.73
N SER A 101 -3.27 3.31 4.43
CA SER A 101 -1.87 3.61 4.82
C SER A 101 -0.85 2.64 4.23
N ARG A 102 -0.69 1.41 4.76
CA ARG A 102 0.30 0.42 4.26
C ARG A 102 0.15 0.06 2.78
N SER A 103 -1.09 -0.25 2.35
CA SER A 103 -1.38 -0.58 0.95
C SER A 103 -1.14 0.62 0.03
N MET A 104 -1.54 1.83 0.46
CA MET A 104 -1.30 3.05 -0.30
C MET A 104 0.18 3.43 -0.38
N ALA A 105 0.99 3.13 0.63
CA ALA A 105 2.44 3.27 0.55
C ALA A 105 3.04 2.34 -0.51
N THR A 106 2.59 1.09 -0.55
CA THR A 106 3.03 0.10 -1.55
C THR A 106 2.58 0.50 -2.96
N ALA A 107 1.35 0.98 -3.15
CA ALA A 107 0.91 1.52 -4.43
C ALA A 107 1.69 2.77 -4.85
N THR A 108 2.02 3.64 -3.90
CA THR A 108 2.85 4.82 -4.18
C THR A 108 4.21 4.40 -4.74
N TYR A 109 4.85 3.39 -4.13
CA TYR A 109 6.10 2.82 -4.64
C TYR A 109 5.95 2.36 -6.10
N LEU A 110 4.93 1.54 -6.41
CA LEU A 110 4.73 1.05 -7.78
C LEU A 110 4.49 2.18 -8.77
N LEU A 111 3.62 3.14 -8.46
CA LEU A 111 3.34 4.29 -9.33
C LEU A 111 4.60 5.13 -9.58
N CYS A 112 5.39 5.39 -8.54
CA CYS A 112 6.66 6.12 -8.67
C CYS A 112 7.74 5.33 -9.39
N ARG A 113 7.78 4.00 -9.24
CA ARG A 113 8.68 3.11 -9.98
C ARG A 113 8.37 3.11 -11.48
N GLU A 114 7.09 3.14 -11.85
CA GLU A 114 6.64 3.13 -13.25
C GLU A 114 6.82 4.48 -13.97
N ASN A 115 7.03 5.57 -13.23
CA ASN A 115 7.32 6.88 -13.81
C ASN A 115 8.23 7.74 -12.89
N PRO A 116 9.51 7.33 -12.70
CA PRO A 116 10.38 7.89 -11.65
C PRO A 116 10.80 9.34 -11.92
N SER A 117 10.66 9.82 -13.16
CA SER A 117 10.98 11.21 -13.52
C SER A 117 9.88 12.20 -13.15
N LYS A 118 8.67 11.73 -12.79
CA LYS A 118 7.46 12.56 -12.63
C LYS A 118 6.78 12.40 -11.28
N ILE A 119 7.56 12.32 -10.20
CA ILE A 119 7.06 12.06 -8.83
C ILE A 119 5.89 12.96 -8.43
N ASP A 120 6.02 14.29 -8.58
CA ASP A 120 4.94 15.23 -8.26
C ASP A 120 3.62 14.92 -9.00
N GLN A 121 3.71 14.56 -10.28
CA GLN A 121 2.55 14.24 -11.12
C GLN A 121 1.93 12.88 -10.76
N ASN A 122 2.75 11.88 -10.45
CA ASN A 122 2.27 10.59 -9.96
C ASN A 122 1.49 10.75 -8.65
N ILE A 123 1.96 11.60 -7.74
CA ILE A 123 1.29 11.88 -6.47
C ILE A 123 0.02 12.73 -6.67
N LYS A 124 0.00 13.67 -7.61
CA LYS A 124 -1.25 14.37 -7.99
C LYS A 124 -2.29 13.41 -8.58
N TYR A 125 -1.88 12.49 -9.46
CA TYR A 125 -2.75 11.45 -9.99
C TYR A 125 -3.30 10.58 -8.85
N LEU A 126 -2.41 10.09 -7.97
CA LEU A 126 -2.79 9.32 -6.80
C LEU A 126 -3.80 10.09 -5.96
N ARG A 127 -3.55 11.36 -5.64
CA ARG A 127 -4.45 12.20 -4.82
C ARG A 127 -5.80 12.42 -5.48
N LYS A 128 -5.86 12.58 -6.80
CA LYS A 128 -7.12 12.72 -7.55
C LYS A 128 -7.99 11.47 -7.42
N ILE A 129 -7.37 10.29 -7.51
CA ILE A 129 -8.07 8.99 -7.48
C ILE A 129 -8.37 8.56 -6.04
N ALA A 130 -7.43 8.79 -5.13
CA ALA A 130 -7.47 8.38 -3.72
C ALA A 130 -7.27 9.60 -2.80
N PRO A 131 -8.26 10.50 -2.69
CA PRO A 131 -8.20 11.67 -1.81
C PRO A 131 -8.01 11.32 -0.33
N HIS A 132 -8.29 10.08 0.05
CA HIS A 132 -8.15 9.54 1.40
C HIS A 132 -6.79 8.90 1.71
N ALA A 133 -5.95 8.66 0.69
CA ALA A 133 -4.69 7.96 0.87
C ALA A 133 -3.80 8.74 1.85
N ASN A 134 -3.38 8.06 2.93
CA ASN A 134 -2.44 8.59 3.91
C ASN A 134 -1.34 7.54 4.15
N PRO A 135 -0.40 7.39 3.19
CA PRO A 135 0.59 6.33 3.21
C PRO A 135 1.45 6.29 4.48
N ASN A 136 1.83 5.08 4.91
CA ASN A 136 2.75 4.91 6.03
C ASN A 136 4.08 5.62 5.73
N LYS A 137 4.39 6.66 6.51
CA LYS A 137 5.55 7.54 6.27
C LYS A 137 6.89 6.82 6.37
N LEU A 138 6.98 5.76 7.17
CA LEU A 138 8.21 4.99 7.30
C LEU A 138 8.44 4.12 6.05
N MET A 139 7.39 3.48 5.52
CA MET A 139 7.46 2.79 4.23
C MET A 139 7.85 3.73 3.09
N ILE A 140 7.24 4.92 3.02
CA ILE A 140 7.59 5.93 2.00
C ILE A 140 9.08 6.26 2.05
N LYS A 141 9.65 6.51 3.23
CA LYS A 141 11.08 6.80 3.38
C LYS A 141 11.97 5.66 2.85
N TYR A 142 11.62 4.42 3.14
CA TYR A 142 12.36 3.27 2.62
C TYR A 142 12.24 3.17 1.10
N PHE A 143 11.04 3.31 0.54
CA PHE A 143 10.85 3.29 -0.91
C PHE A 143 11.56 4.45 -1.63
N GLU A 144 11.62 5.64 -1.02
CA GLU A 144 12.38 6.76 -1.56
C GLU A 144 13.88 6.47 -1.60
N LYS A 145 14.43 5.82 -0.56
CA LYS A 145 15.82 5.35 -0.54
C LYS A 145 16.08 4.35 -1.66
N GLU A 146 15.21 3.35 -1.81
CA GLU A 146 15.34 2.30 -2.83
C GLU A 146 15.24 2.85 -4.27
N LEU A 147 14.37 3.83 -4.51
CA LEU A 147 14.24 4.49 -5.81
C LEU A 147 15.26 5.62 -6.05
N ASN A 148 16.16 5.88 -5.11
CA ASN A 148 17.13 6.99 -5.14
C ASN A 148 16.48 8.37 -5.37
N LEU A 149 15.34 8.61 -4.71
CA LEU A 149 14.52 9.81 -4.91
C LEU A 149 14.78 10.94 -3.89
N GLY A 150 15.57 10.71 -2.85
CA GLY A 150 15.70 11.65 -1.75
C GLY A 150 14.40 11.69 -0.93
N ASP A 151 13.77 12.85 -0.80
CA ASP A 151 12.49 13.04 -0.09
C ASP A 151 11.35 13.53 -1.01
N LYS A 152 11.48 13.30 -2.33
CA LYS A 152 10.53 13.83 -3.34
C LYS A 152 9.09 13.34 -3.17
N ILE A 153 8.88 12.08 -2.77
CA ILE A 153 7.53 11.53 -2.53
C ILE A 153 6.95 12.19 -1.28
N THR A 154 7.75 12.29 -0.22
CA THR A 154 7.40 12.95 1.03
C THR A 154 7.02 14.41 0.80
N GLN A 155 7.83 15.17 0.05
CA GLN A 155 7.56 16.56 -0.32
C GLN A 155 6.26 16.71 -1.13
N ALA A 156 6.04 15.81 -2.10
CA ALA A 156 4.82 15.84 -2.89
C ALA A 156 3.56 15.59 -2.04
N PHE A 157 3.58 14.64 -1.10
CA PHE A 157 2.45 14.47 -0.19
C PHE A 157 2.23 15.65 0.75
N ASN A 158 3.29 16.35 1.16
CA ASN A 158 3.15 17.58 1.95
C ASN A 158 2.47 18.70 1.13
N ASN A 159 2.73 18.78 -0.17
CA ASN A 159 2.07 19.73 -1.07
C ASN A 159 0.62 19.35 -1.38
N TYR A 160 0.29 18.05 -1.33
CA TYR A 160 -1.04 17.53 -1.63
C TYR A 160 -1.57 16.67 -0.46
N PRO A 161 -1.95 17.30 0.67
CA PRO A 161 -2.48 16.59 1.82
C PRO A 161 -3.76 15.83 1.45
N TYR A 162 -4.05 14.75 2.20
CA TYR A 162 -5.32 14.04 2.05
C TYR A 162 -6.48 14.93 2.49
N THR A 163 -7.64 14.72 1.90
CA THR A 163 -8.85 15.54 2.11
C THR A 163 -10.04 14.74 2.63
N ILE A 164 -9.93 13.42 2.66
CA ILE A 164 -10.94 12.50 3.18
C ILE A 164 -10.29 11.59 4.22
N THR A 165 -11.03 11.26 5.27
CA THR A 165 -10.61 10.31 6.30
C THR A 165 -11.63 9.21 6.47
N TYR A 166 -11.16 8.06 6.94
CA TYR A 166 -11.97 6.88 7.24
C TYR A 166 -11.66 6.43 8.67
N ASP A 167 -12.71 6.08 9.42
CA ASP A 167 -12.56 5.43 10.71
C ASP A 167 -12.43 3.93 10.47
N CYS A 168 -11.21 3.44 10.51
CA CYS A 168 -10.89 2.04 10.23
C CYS A 168 -11.44 1.03 11.24
N SER A 169 -12.21 1.48 12.24
CA SER A 169 -13.01 0.62 13.12
C SER A 169 -14.47 0.45 12.66
N SER A 170 -15.01 1.39 11.87
CA SER A 170 -16.44 1.46 11.54
C SER A 170 -16.76 1.69 10.06
N ASN A 171 -15.81 2.22 9.28
CA ASN A 171 -15.96 2.51 7.85
C ASN A 171 -14.62 2.39 7.11
N PHE A 172 -14.55 1.48 6.14
CA PHE A 172 -13.35 1.18 5.37
C PHE A 172 -13.22 2.09 4.14
N ALA A 173 -11.99 2.32 3.66
CA ALA A 173 -11.80 3.07 2.42
C ALA A 173 -12.30 2.27 1.21
N PRO A 174 -12.82 2.96 0.17
CA PRO A 174 -13.33 2.28 -1.01
C PRO A 174 -12.22 1.60 -1.79
N VAL A 175 -12.61 0.58 -2.56
CA VAL A 175 -11.71 -0.03 -3.56
C VAL A 175 -11.25 1.05 -4.53
N THR A 176 -9.94 1.16 -4.70
CA THR A 176 -9.28 2.19 -5.49
C THR A 176 -8.52 1.54 -6.64
N LEU A 177 -8.66 2.06 -7.85
CA LEU A 177 -8.03 1.51 -9.04
C LEU A 177 -7.11 2.57 -9.65
N PHE A 178 -5.83 2.24 -9.78
CA PHE A 178 -4.86 3.06 -10.50
C PHE A 178 -4.53 2.41 -11.84
N ASN A 179 -4.68 3.18 -12.91
CA ASN A 179 -4.25 2.82 -14.24
C ASN A 179 -2.89 3.48 -14.52
N VAL A 180 -1.86 2.67 -14.76
CA VAL A 180 -0.49 3.14 -14.95
C VAL A 180 -0.37 3.99 -16.23
N ASP A 181 -1.12 3.66 -17.29
CA ASP A 181 -1.08 4.42 -18.53
C ASP A 181 -1.82 5.75 -18.41
N GLU A 182 -2.94 5.79 -17.67
CA GLU A 182 -3.58 7.06 -17.32
C GLU A 182 -2.66 7.94 -16.47
N MET A 183 -1.97 7.35 -15.49
CA MET A 183 -0.98 8.06 -14.67
C MET A 183 0.15 8.65 -15.52
N ARG A 184 0.72 7.86 -16.44
CA ARG A 184 1.80 8.31 -17.35
C ARG A 184 1.37 9.49 -18.23
N ASN A 185 0.08 9.57 -18.57
CA ASN A 185 -0.50 10.64 -19.39
C ASN A 185 -1.15 11.77 -18.55
N PHE A 186 -1.08 11.71 -17.23
CA PHE A 186 -1.71 12.67 -16.33
C PHE A 186 -1.00 14.03 -16.41
N LYS A 187 -1.78 15.11 -16.55
CA LYS A 187 -1.30 16.49 -16.72
C LYS A 187 -1.41 17.27 -15.43
#